data_AF-A0A0F9BBS1-F1
#
_entry.id   AF-A0A0F9BBS1-F1
#
_cell.length_a   1.000
_cell.length_b   1.000
_cell.length_c   1.000
_cell.angle_alpha   90.00
_cell.angle_beta   90.00
_cell.angle_gamma   90.00
#
_symmetry.space_group_name_H-M   'P 1'
#
loop_
_entity.id
_entity.type
_entity.pdbx_description
1 polymer ?
#
loop_
_entity_poly.entity_id
_entity_poly.type
_entity_poly.pdbx_seq_one_letter_code
_entity_poly.pdbx_strand_id
1 'polypeptide(L)'
;MRRKLSDVQARDLRRRYEGGESELSLSKSFGVARGGVRRYLLRGGIRIRSISEANKLRMARLSPAERSALTSAAHAAIRKLTERRKSRGYEIAPSGSDGRAIHGSEEHRCKIAVTREKRQRGISPEERKMDVALRRRGLHTTLQKAVGRYNIDVAVAEGRIAVDVFGGHWHASGRHAGRFRKRLNYIADKGWLPIIVWITGDYPLQRKAVDYIVSLSKRRCAGEAFTRQEHVIRGDGEPTGIGKSNLDYRAAVGGDKTGDLVRGEDGRFTNQAVWM
;
A
#
# COMPACT_ATOMS: atom_id res chain seq x y z
N MET A 1 -15.60 -11.20 47.98
CA MET A 1 -16.82 -10.37 48.02
C MET A 1 -16.75 -9.31 46.91
N ARG A 2 -17.80 -9.10 46.10
CA ARG A 2 -17.82 -8.03 45.08
C ARG A 2 -18.22 -6.71 45.74
N ARG A 3 -17.29 -5.75 45.86
CA ARG A 3 -17.61 -4.39 46.33
C ARG A 3 -18.58 -3.71 45.37
N LYS A 4 -19.76 -3.31 45.86
CA LYS A 4 -20.76 -2.55 45.10
C LYS A 4 -20.43 -1.06 45.24
N LEU A 5 -20.35 -0.35 44.12
CA LEU A 5 -20.26 1.12 44.14
C LEU A 5 -21.62 1.70 44.53
N SER A 6 -21.60 2.74 45.35
CA SER A 6 -22.75 3.61 45.57
C SER A 6 -23.13 4.39 44.31
N ASP A 7 -24.33 4.95 44.25
CA ASP A 7 -24.79 5.71 43.09
C ASP A 7 -23.96 6.99 42.86
N VAL A 8 -23.47 7.61 43.94
CA VAL A 8 -22.54 8.75 43.85
C VAL A 8 -21.23 8.33 43.19
N GLN A 9 -20.65 7.20 43.62
CA GLN A 9 -19.44 6.65 43.01
C GLN A 9 -19.66 6.23 41.56
N ALA A 10 -20.82 5.68 41.22
CA ALA A 10 -21.16 5.29 39.86
C ALA A 10 -21.33 6.50 38.93
N ARG A 11 -21.85 7.63 39.43
CA ARG A 11 -21.89 8.90 38.69
C ARG A 11 -20.49 9.48 38.47
N ASP A 12 -19.66 9.53 39.51
CA ASP A 12 -18.27 10.01 39.39
C ASP A 12 -17.45 9.15 38.41
N LEU A 13 -17.58 7.83 38.48
CA LEU A 13 -16.92 6.90 37.58
C LEU A 13 -17.25 7.17 36.11
N ARG A 14 -18.54 7.44 35.79
CA ARG A 14 -18.98 7.78 34.43
C ARG A 14 -18.35 9.08 33.93
N ARG A 15 -18.47 10.14 34.74
CA ARG A 15 -17.88 11.46 34.45
C ARG A 15 -16.38 11.35 34.15
N ARG A 16 -15.63 10.61 34.98
CA ARG A 16 -14.18 10.42 34.79
C ARG A 16 -13.83 9.60 33.55
N TYR A 17 -14.65 8.60 33.21
CA TYR A 17 -14.48 7.82 31.98
C TYR A 17 -14.69 8.66 30.71
N GLU A 18 -15.75 9.46 30.68
CA GLU A 18 -16.06 10.41 29.60
C GLU A 18 -14.98 11.50 29.52
N GLY A 19 -14.50 11.96 30.67
CA GLY A 19 -13.27 12.74 30.82
C GLY A 19 -12.00 11.99 30.45
N GLY A 20 -12.09 10.83 29.79
CA GLY A 20 -11.03 10.10 29.11
C GLY A 20 -10.19 9.15 29.96
N GLU A 21 -10.44 9.03 31.28
CA GLU A 21 -9.74 8.05 32.11
C GLU A 21 -10.03 6.61 31.68
N SER A 22 -9.01 5.74 31.67
CA SER A 22 -9.18 4.34 31.27
C SER A 22 -9.93 3.52 32.32
N GLU A 23 -10.58 2.42 31.88
CA GLU A 23 -11.22 1.48 32.82
C GLU A 23 -10.24 0.93 33.86
N LEU A 24 -8.96 0.80 33.51
CA LEU A 24 -7.91 0.34 34.43
C LEU A 24 -7.60 1.40 35.50
N SER A 25 -7.49 2.68 35.11
CA SER A 25 -7.31 3.80 36.06
C SER A 25 -8.45 3.84 37.07
N LEU A 26 -9.69 3.81 36.55
CA LEU A 26 -10.90 3.81 37.37
C LEU A 26 -10.96 2.58 38.28
N SER A 27 -10.59 1.40 37.78
CA SER A 27 -10.60 0.17 38.59
C SER A 27 -9.72 0.30 39.84
N LYS A 28 -8.53 0.91 39.69
CA LYS A 28 -7.60 1.17 40.80
C LYS A 28 -8.17 2.23 41.75
N SER A 29 -8.62 3.36 41.21
CA SER A 29 -9.12 4.48 42.02
C SER A 29 -10.35 4.13 42.86
N PHE A 30 -11.24 3.28 42.34
CA PHE A 30 -12.47 2.90 43.04
C PHE A 30 -12.35 1.57 43.81
N GLY A 31 -11.19 0.89 43.74
CA GLY A 31 -10.99 -0.41 44.37
C GLY A 31 -11.96 -1.49 43.87
N VAL A 32 -12.29 -1.48 42.57
CA VAL A 32 -13.20 -2.44 41.93
C VAL A 32 -12.53 -3.11 40.76
N ALA A 33 -12.89 -4.36 40.45
CA ALA A 33 -12.37 -5.04 39.27
C ALA A 33 -12.73 -4.29 37.98
N ARG A 34 -11.84 -4.34 36.97
CA ARG A 34 -12.05 -3.69 35.65
C ARG A 34 -13.36 -4.12 34.97
N GLY A 35 -13.70 -5.41 35.02
CA GLY A 35 -15.00 -5.90 34.53
C GLY A 35 -16.21 -5.38 35.32
N GLY A 36 -16.00 -4.94 36.56
CA GLY A 36 -16.98 -4.17 37.33
C GLY A 36 -17.20 -2.79 36.75
N VAL A 37 -16.11 -2.01 36.54
CA VAL A 37 -16.15 -0.69 35.89
C VAL A 37 -16.92 -0.73 34.57
N ARG A 38 -16.57 -1.68 33.69
CA ARG A 38 -17.24 -1.85 32.39
C ARG A 38 -18.75 -2.05 32.52
N ARG A 39 -19.18 -2.88 33.48
CA ARG A 39 -20.62 -3.12 33.72
C ARG A 39 -21.34 -1.87 34.24
N TYR A 40 -20.69 -1.09 35.11
CA TYR A 40 -21.25 0.18 35.59
C TYR A 40 -21.40 1.20 34.45
N LEU A 41 -20.42 1.30 33.56
CA LEU A 41 -20.50 2.15 32.37
C LEU A 41 -21.65 1.74 31.44
N LEU A 42 -21.73 0.45 31.10
CA LEU A 42 -22.78 -0.07 30.22
C LEU A 42 -24.19 0.12 30.80
N ARG A 43 -24.38 -0.17 32.10
CA ARG A 43 -25.67 0.07 32.78
C ARG A 43 -26.07 1.53 32.80
N GLY A 44 -25.09 2.44 32.75
CA GLY A 44 -25.32 3.87 32.67
C GLY A 44 -25.45 4.41 31.24
N GLY A 45 -25.56 3.54 30.22
CA GLY A 45 -25.70 3.94 28.82
C GLY A 45 -24.41 4.41 28.14
N ILE A 46 -23.25 4.26 28.79
CA ILE A 46 -21.98 4.74 28.23
C ILE A 46 -21.41 3.76 27.22
N ARG A 47 -21.15 4.25 26.00
CA ARG A 47 -20.46 3.48 24.95
C ARG A 47 -19.01 3.20 25.35
N ILE A 48 -18.63 1.94 25.33
CA ILE A 48 -17.25 1.53 25.61
C ILE A 48 -16.36 1.84 24.42
N ARG A 49 -15.27 2.57 24.66
CA ARG A 49 -14.21 2.84 23.69
C ARG A 49 -13.57 1.54 23.19
N SER A 50 -13.32 1.47 21.89
CA SER A 50 -12.43 0.48 21.30
C SER A 50 -10.99 0.64 21.80
N ILE A 51 -10.19 -0.40 21.58
CA ILE A 51 -8.75 -0.38 21.93
C ILE A 51 -8.03 0.77 21.21
N SER A 52 -8.37 1.03 19.95
CA SER A 52 -7.76 2.09 19.15
C SER A 52 -8.10 3.48 19.72
N GLU A 53 -9.37 3.73 20.04
CA GLU A 53 -9.79 5.00 20.65
C GLU A 53 -9.14 5.24 22.01
N ALA A 54 -9.07 4.21 22.86
CA ALA A 54 -8.40 4.31 24.16
C ALA A 54 -6.89 4.62 24.00
N ASN A 55 -6.21 3.97 23.05
CA ASN A 55 -4.81 4.25 22.76
C ASN A 55 -4.59 5.66 22.20
N LYS A 56 -5.46 6.15 21.30
CA LYS A 56 -5.40 7.52 20.79
C LYS A 56 -5.52 8.55 21.91
N LEU A 57 -6.51 8.41 22.78
CA LEU A 57 -6.70 9.29 23.93
C LEU A 57 -5.52 9.25 24.91
N ARG A 58 -4.99 8.05 25.18
CA ARG A 58 -3.80 7.88 26.00
C ARG A 58 -2.61 8.61 25.39
N MET A 59 -2.32 8.39 24.11
CA MET A 59 -1.17 9.02 23.45
C MET A 59 -1.33 10.54 23.39
N ALA A 60 -2.54 11.05 23.16
CA ALA A 60 -2.82 12.48 23.13
C ALA A 60 -2.44 13.19 24.44
N ARG A 61 -2.53 12.50 25.59
CA ARG A 61 -2.17 13.04 26.91
C ARG A 61 -0.70 12.97 27.25
N LEU A 62 0.04 12.07 26.59
CA LEU A 62 1.47 11.91 26.86
C LEU A 62 2.25 12.99 26.12
N SER A 63 3.22 13.57 26.83
CA SER A 63 4.27 14.40 26.23
C SER A 63 5.15 13.57 25.27
N PRO A 64 5.89 14.20 24.36
CA PRO A 64 6.83 13.49 23.47
C PRO A 64 7.83 12.61 24.23
N ALA A 65 8.35 13.08 25.38
CA ALA A 65 9.28 12.34 26.21
C ALA A 65 8.64 11.07 26.80
N GLU A 66 7.42 11.18 27.34
CA GLU A 66 6.69 10.02 27.88
C GLU A 66 6.30 9.02 26.80
N ARG A 67 5.94 9.47 25.58
CA ARG A 67 5.68 8.59 24.44
C ARG A 67 6.95 7.82 24.06
N SER A 68 8.10 8.49 24.04
CA SER A 68 9.40 7.87 23.79
C SER A 68 9.73 6.82 24.86
N ALA A 69 9.61 7.18 26.14
CA ALA A 69 9.84 6.26 27.26
C ALA A 69 8.91 5.03 27.20
N LEU A 70 7.64 5.23 26.88
CA LEU A 70 6.67 4.14 26.72
C LEU A 70 7.06 3.18 25.58
N THR A 71 7.50 3.74 24.45
CA THR A 71 7.96 2.95 23.29
C THR A 71 9.21 2.15 23.64
N SER A 72 10.17 2.78 24.29
CA SER A 72 11.40 2.14 24.77
C SER A 72 11.12 1.00 25.76
N ALA A 73 10.20 1.20 26.70
CA ALA A 73 9.77 0.16 27.63
C ALA A 73 9.09 -1.02 26.92
N ALA A 74 8.25 -0.76 25.91
CA ALA A 74 7.63 -1.80 25.10
C ALA A 74 8.69 -2.62 24.34
N HIS A 75 9.69 -1.96 23.76
CA HIS A 75 10.80 -2.64 23.07
C HIS A 75 11.62 -3.49 24.04
N ALA A 76 11.93 -2.99 25.24
CA ALA A 76 12.63 -3.74 26.27
C ALA A 76 11.86 -4.99 26.73
N ALA A 77 10.53 -4.88 26.88
CA ALA A 77 9.69 -6.01 27.25
C ALA A 77 9.68 -7.12 26.17
N ILE A 78 9.64 -6.74 24.89
CA ILE A 78 9.72 -7.68 23.78
C ILE A 78 11.07 -8.41 23.81
N ARG A 79 12.19 -7.70 24.00
CA ARG A 79 13.52 -8.31 24.11
C ARG A 79 13.60 -9.37 25.21
N LYS A 80 13.13 -9.05 26.42
CA LYS A 80 13.10 -10.00 27.55
C LYS A 80 12.24 -11.23 27.26
N LEU A 81 11.12 -11.06 26.56
CA LEU A 81 10.27 -12.18 26.15
C LEU A 81 10.98 -13.09 25.15
N THR A 82 11.69 -12.51 24.18
CA THR A 82 12.53 -13.27 23.23
C THR A 82 13.59 -14.08 23.99
N GLU A 83 14.34 -13.47 24.90
CA GLU A 83 15.37 -14.14 25.72
C GLU A 83 14.80 -15.33 26.51
N ARG A 84 13.66 -15.13 27.18
CA ARG A 84 12.97 -16.19 27.92
C ARG A 84 12.49 -17.35 27.04
N ARG A 85 12.14 -17.08 25.79
CA ARG A 85 11.77 -18.14 24.83
C ARG A 85 12.99 -18.94 24.40
N LYS A 86 14.13 -18.26 24.13
CA LYS A 86 15.40 -18.92 23.81
C LYS A 86 15.85 -19.85 24.93
N SER A 87 15.81 -19.41 26.19
CA SER A 87 16.23 -20.24 27.34
C SER A 87 15.35 -21.46 27.58
N ARG A 88 14.16 -21.53 26.96
CA ARG A 88 13.24 -22.68 27.03
C ARG A 88 13.34 -23.62 25.84
N GLY A 89 14.36 -23.47 24.99
CA GLY A 89 14.58 -24.35 23.83
C GLY A 89 13.58 -24.14 22.68
N TYR A 90 12.81 -23.05 22.68
CA TYR A 90 12.02 -22.71 21.50
C TYR A 90 12.97 -22.28 20.38
N GLU A 91 12.98 -23.02 19.27
CA GLU A 91 13.62 -22.58 18.03
C GLU A 91 12.95 -21.29 17.58
N ILE A 92 13.65 -20.20 17.83
CA ILE A 92 13.34 -18.91 17.27
C ILE A 92 13.88 -18.99 15.83
N ALA A 93 13.02 -19.36 14.87
CA ALA A 93 13.34 -19.28 13.44
C ALA A 93 14.13 -18.00 13.13
N PRO A 94 15.03 -17.97 12.13
CA PRO A 94 15.76 -16.77 11.75
C PRO A 94 14.82 -15.79 11.05
N SER A 95 13.93 -15.19 11.81
CA SER A 95 13.81 -13.75 11.80
C SER A 95 15.13 -13.02 11.54
N GLY A 96 15.05 -11.79 11.07
CA GLY A 96 15.89 -10.80 11.72
C GLY A 96 15.65 -10.90 13.23
N SER A 97 16.57 -11.53 13.95
CA SER A 97 16.61 -11.74 15.42
C SER A 97 15.46 -12.45 16.21
N ASP A 98 14.16 -12.36 15.87
CA ASP A 98 13.00 -13.01 16.57
C ASP A 98 12.00 -14.05 15.92
N GLY A 99 12.35 -15.19 15.29
CA GLY A 99 11.43 -16.34 15.11
C GLY A 99 10.34 -16.27 14.04
N ARG A 100 10.05 -15.10 13.49
CA ARG A 100 8.93 -14.90 12.56
C ARG A 100 9.45 -14.86 11.13
N ALA A 101 8.62 -15.31 10.17
CA ALA A 101 8.80 -14.96 8.76
C ALA A 101 9.14 -13.46 8.70
N ILE A 102 10.36 -13.15 8.26
CA ILE A 102 10.91 -11.79 8.33
C ILE A 102 9.87 -10.88 7.69
N HIS A 103 9.22 -10.03 8.50
CA HIS A 103 8.23 -9.10 7.97
C HIS A 103 8.94 -8.17 7.00
N GLY A 104 8.82 -8.50 5.70
CA GLY A 104 9.50 -7.78 4.63
C GLY A 104 10.57 -8.57 3.88
N SER A 105 10.86 -9.84 4.23
CA SER A 105 11.60 -10.73 3.33
C SER A 105 10.92 -10.86 1.98
N GLU A 106 11.68 -11.28 0.99
CA GLU A 106 11.18 -11.55 -0.35
C GLU A 106 10.05 -12.58 -0.31
N GLU A 107 10.26 -13.74 0.34
CA GLU A 107 9.24 -14.78 0.48
C GLU A 107 7.96 -14.28 1.14
N HIS A 108 8.08 -13.49 2.22
CA HIS A 108 6.90 -12.95 2.89
C HIS A 108 6.15 -11.99 1.97
N ARG A 109 6.86 -11.14 1.21
CA ARG A 109 6.23 -10.25 0.23
C ARG A 109 5.60 -11.02 -0.93
N CYS A 110 6.21 -12.09 -1.40
CA CYS A 110 5.61 -13.00 -2.38
C CYS A 110 4.32 -13.64 -1.85
N LYS A 111 4.32 -14.14 -0.60
CA LYS A 111 3.12 -14.68 0.05
C LYS A 111 2.00 -13.65 0.16
N ILE A 112 2.33 -12.40 0.50
CA ILE A 112 1.37 -11.30 0.51
C ILE A 112 0.80 -11.06 -0.89
N ALA A 113 1.65 -10.98 -1.91
CA ALA A 113 1.24 -10.73 -3.29
C ALA A 113 0.28 -11.84 -3.79
N VAL A 114 0.63 -13.11 -3.59
CA VAL A 114 -0.23 -14.25 -3.94
C VAL A 114 -1.56 -14.21 -3.17
N THR A 115 -1.52 -13.84 -1.89
CA THR A 115 -2.74 -13.72 -1.08
C THR A 115 -3.65 -12.61 -1.59
N ARG A 116 -3.08 -11.49 -2.07
CA ARG A 116 -3.85 -10.39 -2.66
C ARG A 116 -4.53 -10.79 -3.97
N GLU A 117 -3.81 -11.48 -4.85
CA GLU A 117 -4.37 -12.05 -6.09
C GLU A 117 -5.53 -12.99 -5.75
N LYS A 118 -5.31 -14.00 -4.90
CA LYS A 118 -6.34 -15.00 -4.55
C LYS A 118 -7.58 -14.39 -3.90
N ARG A 119 -7.40 -13.39 -3.03
CA ARG A 119 -8.51 -12.76 -2.30
C ARG A 119 -9.08 -11.55 -3.01
N GLN A 120 -8.56 -11.18 -4.19
CA GLN A 120 -8.99 -10.02 -4.97
C GLN A 120 -9.04 -8.74 -4.11
N ARG A 121 -8.00 -8.55 -3.26
CA ARG A 121 -7.92 -7.43 -2.30
C ARG A 121 -7.21 -6.24 -2.91
N GLY A 122 -7.69 -5.04 -2.60
CA GLY A 122 -7.04 -3.78 -2.99
C GLY A 122 -7.35 -3.33 -4.42
N ILE A 123 -8.33 -3.95 -5.07
CA ILE A 123 -8.75 -3.60 -6.43
C ILE A 123 -9.60 -2.32 -6.39
N SER A 124 -9.15 -1.27 -7.07
CA SER A 124 -9.90 -0.03 -7.23
C SER A 124 -11.06 -0.15 -8.24
N PRO A 125 -12.04 0.77 -8.22
CA PRO A 125 -13.08 0.84 -9.25
C PRO A 125 -12.51 1.02 -10.67
N GLU A 126 -11.45 1.81 -10.82
CA GLU A 126 -10.79 2.10 -12.10
C GLU A 126 -10.11 0.84 -12.66
N GLU A 127 -9.46 0.04 -11.81
CA GLU A 127 -8.92 -1.27 -12.19
C GLU A 127 -10.01 -2.22 -12.71
N ARG A 128 -11.17 -2.28 -12.04
CA ARG A 128 -12.30 -3.10 -12.52
C ARG A 128 -12.85 -2.61 -13.86
N LYS A 129 -12.95 -1.30 -14.06
CA LYS A 129 -13.39 -0.72 -15.33
C LYS A 129 -12.42 -1.08 -16.46
N MET A 130 -11.12 -0.98 -16.21
CA MET A 130 -10.06 -1.40 -17.14
C MET A 130 -10.16 -2.89 -17.48
N ASP A 131 -10.26 -3.77 -16.47
CA ASP A 131 -10.43 -5.22 -16.64
C ASP A 131 -11.64 -5.56 -17.52
N VAL A 132 -12.81 -5.00 -17.21
CA VAL A 132 -14.03 -5.23 -18.01
C VAL A 132 -13.84 -4.74 -19.45
N ALA A 133 -13.22 -3.57 -19.64
CA ALA A 133 -13.03 -3.00 -20.98
C ALA A 133 -12.05 -3.82 -21.84
N LEU A 134 -11.00 -4.39 -21.25
CA LEU A 134 -10.05 -5.27 -21.92
C LEU A 134 -10.67 -6.64 -22.22
N ARG A 135 -11.40 -7.24 -21.29
CA ARG A 135 -12.12 -8.50 -21.50
C ARG A 135 -13.13 -8.42 -22.64
N ARG A 136 -13.86 -7.30 -22.74
CA ARG A 136 -14.79 -7.04 -23.86
C ARG A 136 -14.11 -7.01 -25.23
N ARG A 137 -12.78 -6.88 -25.29
CA ARG A 137 -11.98 -6.94 -26.51
C ARG A 137 -11.29 -8.29 -26.72
N GLY A 138 -11.68 -9.31 -25.95
CA GLY A 138 -11.19 -10.67 -26.06
C GLY A 138 -9.85 -10.93 -25.37
N LEU A 139 -9.38 -10.02 -24.50
CA LEU A 139 -8.13 -10.23 -23.76
C LEU A 139 -8.37 -10.93 -22.43
N HIS A 140 -7.46 -11.84 -22.06
CA HIS A 140 -7.46 -12.55 -20.79
C HIS A 140 -6.73 -11.75 -19.73
N THR A 141 -7.49 -11.22 -18.77
CA THR A 141 -6.95 -10.39 -17.69
C THR A 141 -6.93 -11.10 -16.34
N THR A 142 -6.01 -10.71 -15.47
CA THR A 142 -5.98 -11.06 -14.04
C THR A 142 -5.74 -9.81 -13.20
N LEU A 143 -6.69 -9.49 -12.33
CA LEU A 143 -6.56 -8.37 -11.40
C LEU A 143 -5.61 -8.70 -10.26
N GLN A 144 -4.75 -7.74 -9.90
CA GLN A 144 -3.77 -7.86 -8.82
C GLN A 144 -2.86 -9.10 -8.99
N LYS A 145 -2.45 -9.42 -10.23
CA LYS A 145 -1.62 -10.58 -10.54
C LYS A 145 -0.28 -10.53 -9.80
N ALA A 146 0.03 -11.54 -9.01
CA ALA A 146 1.29 -11.67 -8.30
C ALA A 146 2.42 -12.02 -9.27
N VAL A 147 3.46 -11.19 -9.26
CA VAL A 147 4.73 -11.40 -9.95
C VAL A 147 5.83 -11.21 -8.93
N GLY A 148 6.25 -12.33 -8.33
CA GLY A 148 7.15 -12.33 -7.17
C GLY A 148 6.56 -11.50 -6.02
N ARG A 149 7.34 -10.52 -5.54
CA ARG A 149 6.97 -9.64 -4.42
C ARG A 149 5.95 -8.54 -4.75
N TYR A 150 5.61 -8.35 -6.03
CA TYR A 150 4.73 -7.28 -6.48
C TYR A 150 3.43 -7.85 -7.06
N ASN A 151 2.39 -7.03 -7.06
CA ASN A 151 1.17 -7.28 -7.82
C ASN A 151 1.12 -6.31 -9.00
N ILE A 152 0.65 -6.76 -10.16
CA ILE A 152 0.27 -5.95 -11.32
C ILE A 152 -1.22 -5.64 -11.18
N ASP A 153 -1.64 -4.40 -11.36
CA ASP A 153 -3.04 -4.00 -11.15
C ASP A 153 -3.98 -4.74 -12.11
N VAL A 154 -3.67 -4.69 -13.42
CA VAL A 154 -4.33 -5.51 -14.44
C VAL A 154 -3.28 -6.20 -15.32
N ALA A 155 -3.10 -7.50 -15.15
CA ALA A 155 -2.22 -8.29 -16.02
C ALA A 155 -3.00 -8.81 -17.24
N VAL A 156 -2.50 -8.56 -18.44
CA VAL A 156 -3.02 -9.10 -19.71
C VAL A 156 -2.12 -10.26 -20.12
N ALA A 157 -2.70 -11.45 -20.28
CA ALA A 157 -1.95 -12.67 -20.58
C ALA A 157 -1.31 -12.58 -21.98
N GLU A 158 -2.06 -12.08 -22.96
CA GLU A 158 -1.62 -11.89 -24.34
C GLU A 158 -0.53 -10.82 -24.40
N GLY A 159 0.65 -11.22 -24.85
CA GLY A 159 1.82 -10.36 -24.88
C GLY A 159 2.41 -10.08 -23.49
N ARG A 160 1.92 -10.69 -22.40
CA ARG A 160 2.42 -10.44 -21.03
C ARG A 160 2.50 -8.95 -20.71
N ILE A 161 1.38 -8.23 -20.83
CA ILE A 161 1.33 -6.79 -20.54
C ILE A 161 0.93 -6.57 -19.08
N ALA A 162 1.69 -5.73 -18.39
CA ALA A 162 1.45 -5.34 -17.01
C ALA A 162 0.91 -3.91 -16.96
N VAL A 163 -0.40 -3.75 -16.74
CA VAL A 163 -1.03 -2.43 -16.66
C VAL A 163 -1.12 -1.99 -15.21
N ASP A 164 -0.52 -0.84 -14.91
CA ASP A 164 -0.63 -0.14 -13.63
C ASP A 164 -1.59 1.05 -13.77
N VAL A 165 -2.58 1.12 -12.89
CA VAL A 165 -3.62 2.14 -12.93
C VAL A 165 -3.33 3.20 -11.88
N PHE A 166 -2.95 4.40 -12.32
CA PHE A 166 -2.55 5.49 -11.43
C PHE A 166 -3.66 6.51 -11.28
N GLY A 167 -3.86 6.98 -10.04
CA GLY A 167 -4.78 8.06 -9.71
C GLY A 167 -4.18 9.08 -8.75
N GLY A 168 -4.80 10.25 -8.63
CA GLY A 168 -4.57 11.19 -7.52
C GLY A 168 -3.20 11.88 -7.44
N HIS A 169 -2.42 11.96 -8.53
CA HIS A 169 -1.14 12.71 -8.64
C HIS A 169 -0.02 12.39 -7.62
N TRP A 170 -0.20 11.44 -6.69
CA TRP A 170 0.77 11.14 -5.62
C TRP A 170 1.88 10.17 -6.04
N HIS A 171 1.75 9.53 -7.20
CA HIS A 171 2.72 8.55 -7.69
C HIS A 171 4.00 9.16 -8.28
N ALA A 172 3.96 10.44 -8.68
CA ALA A 172 5.05 11.08 -9.42
C ALA A 172 6.16 11.68 -8.53
N SER A 173 6.06 11.63 -7.21
CA SER A 173 6.98 12.37 -6.32
C SER A 173 7.60 11.55 -5.19
N GLY A 174 8.77 12.03 -4.73
CA GLY A 174 9.45 11.56 -3.52
C GLY A 174 9.82 10.08 -3.51
N ARG A 175 9.69 9.46 -2.33
CA ARG A 175 10.02 8.03 -2.11
C ARG A 175 9.13 7.08 -2.91
N HIS A 176 7.97 7.53 -3.40
CA HIS A 176 7.06 6.71 -4.20
C HIS A 176 7.61 6.50 -5.61
N ALA A 177 8.10 7.54 -6.27
CA ALA A 177 8.71 7.45 -7.59
C ALA A 177 9.91 6.49 -7.61
N GLY A 178 10.81 6.57 -6.61
CA GLY A 178 11.97 5.68 -6.52
C GLY A 178 11.59 4.20 -6.32
N ARG A 179 10.59 3.92 -5.48
CA ARG A 179 10.07 2.55 -5.31
C ARG A 179 9.37 2.04 -6.56
N PHE A 180 8.71 2.93 -7.29
CA PHE A 180 8.02 2.60 -8.52
C PHE A 180 9.00 2.13 -9.60
N ARG A 181 10.10 2.86 -9.84
CA ARG A 181 11.13 2.43 -10.81
C ARG A 181 11.69 1.04 -10.49
N LYS A 182 11.99 0.76 -9.21
CA LYS A 182 12.45 -0.57 -8.78
C LYS A 182 11.41 -1.66 -9.05
N ARG A 183 10.13 -1.36 -8.88
CA ARG A 183 9.03 -2.29 -9.19
C ARG A 183 8.89 -2.52 -10.70
N LEU A 184 8.93 -1.46 -11.50
CA LEU A 184 8.82 -1.56 -12.95
C LEU A 184 9.95 -2.42 -13.52
N ASN A 185 11.21 -2.15 -13.14
CA ASN A 185 12.35 -2.96 -13.58
C ASN A 185 12.18 -4.43 -13.21
N TYR A 186 11.75 -4.73 -11.97
CA TYR A 186 11.50 -6.10 -11.54
C TYR A 186 10.44 -6.80 -12.41
N ILE A 187 9.34 -6.12 -12.72
CA ILE A 187 8.25 -6.65 -13.55
C ILE A 187 8.76 -6.90 -14.98
N ALA A 188 9.51 -5.95 -15.53
CA ALA A 188 10.13 -6.06 -16.84
C ALA A 188 11.13 -7.24 -16.93
N ASP A 189 11.98 -7.41 -15.92
CA ASP A 189 12.94 -8.53 -15.82
C ASP A 189 12.22 -9.89 -15.68
N LYS A 190 10.94 -9.90 -15.28
CA LYS A 190 10.08 -11.11 -15.28
C LYS A 190 9.36 -11.32 -16.63
N GLY A 191 9.74 -10.59 -17.67
CA GLY A 191 9.24 -10.74 -19.04
C GLY A 191 7.92 -10.05 -19.33
N TRP A 192 7.46 -9.17 -18.43
CA TRP A 192 6.24 -8.38 -18.64
C TRP A 192 6.57 -7.05 -19.32
N LEU A 193 5.65 -6.52 -20.13
CA LEU A 193 5.72 -5.15 -20.67
C LEU A 193 4.94 -4.20 -19.75
N PRO A 194 5.59 -3.34 -18.96
CA PRO A 194 4.90 -2.41 -18.08
C PRO A 194 4.28 -1.24 -18.85
N ILE A 195 3.01 -0.96 -18.56
CA ILE A 195 2.25 0.19 -19.05
C ILE A 195 1.63 0.90 -17.85
N ILE A 196 1.80 2.21 -17.77
CA ILE A 196 1.13 3.06 -16.78
C ILE A 196 -0.03 3.77 -17.47
N VAL A 197 -1.20 3.73 -16.85
CA VAL A 197 -2.38 4.49 -17.29
C VAL A 197 -2.80 5.46 -16.20
N TRP A 198 -2.65 6.76 -16.46
CA TRP A 198 -3.10 7.82 -15.57
C TRP A 198 -4.60 8.07 -15.74
N ILE A 199 -5.40 7.68 -14.75
CA ILE A 199 -6.84 7.88 -14.74
C ILE A 199 -7.16 8.90 -13.65
N THR A 200 -7.57 10.10 -14.07
CA THR A 200 -7.93 11.21 -13.18
C THR A 200 -9.33 11.73 -13.52
N GLY A 201 -9.80 12.75 -12.79
CA GLY A 201 -11.06 13.42 -13.14
C GLY A 201 -11.01 14.07 -14.53
N ASP A 202 -9.88 14.70 -14.87
CA ASP A 202 -9.66 15.36 -16.16
C ASP A 202 -9.41 14.37 -17.30
N TYR A 203 -8.82 13.21 -16.97
CA TYR A 203 -8.51 12.14 -17.92
C TYR A 203 -9.17 10.83 -17.49
N PRO A 204 -10.51 10.71 -17.59
CA PRO A 204 -11.20 9.47 -17.25
C PRO A 204 -10.81 8.35 -18.22
N LEU A 205 -11.05 7.09 -17.84
CA LEU A 205 -10.79 5.95 -18.72
C LEU A 205 -11.67 5.99 -19.97
N GLN A 206 -11.07 6.14 -21.14
CA GLN A 206 -11.74 6.15 -22.42
C GLN A 206 -11.37 4.95 -23.28
N ARG A 207 -12.14 4.76 -24.36
CA ARG A 207 -11.97 3.68 -25.34
C ARG A 207 -10.55 3.63 -25.91
N LYS A 208 -9.97 4.79 -26.24
CA LYS A 208 -8.65 4.92 -26.86
C LYS A 208 -7.52 4.33 -26.01
N ALA A 209 -7.50 4.57 -24.70
CA ALA A 209 -6.48 3.98 -23.81
C ALA A 209 -6.53 2.44 -23.81
N VAL A 210 -7.74 1.88 -23.85
CA VAL A 210 -7.93 0.43 -23.91
C VAL A 210 -7.50 -0.11 -25.28
N ASP A 211 -7.88 0.56 -26.37
CA ASP A 211 -7.50 0.19 -27.73
C ASP A 211 -5.97 0.24 -27.92
N TYR A 212 -5.28 1.17 -27.27
CA TYR A 212 -3.81 1.23 -27.22
C TYR A 212 -3.20 -0.03 -26.61
N ILE A 213 -3.68 -0.47 -25.45
CA ILE A 213 -3.20 -1.70 -24.78
C ILE A 213 -3.45 -2.92 -25.66
N VAL A 214 -4.62 -3.00 -26.32
CA VAL A 214 -4.95 -4.11 -27.23
C VAL A 214 -4.02 -4.13 -28.43
N SER A 215 -3.71 -2.97 -28.99
CA SER A 215 -2.80 -2.83 -30.13
C SER A 215 -1.38 -3.29 -29.77
N LEU A 216 -0.90 -2.90 -28.59
CA LEU A 216 0.38 -3.39 -28.06
C LEU A 216 0.39 -4.90 -27.83
N SER A 217 -0.69 -5.45 -27.29
CA SER A 217 -0.83 -6.90 -27.07
C SER A 217 -0.70 -7.67 -28.38
N LYS A 218 -1.44 -7.23 -29.42
CA LYS A 218 -1.39 -7.83 -30.76
C LYS A 218 0.00 -7.79 -31.37
N ARG A 219 0.66 -6.62 -31.36
CA ARG A 219 2.03 -6.44 -31.88
C ARG A 219 3.03 -7.39 -31.21
N ARG A 220 2.93 -7.52 -29.88
CA ARG A 220 3.81 -8.39 -29.10
C ARG A 220 3.53 -9.88 -29.34
N CYS A 221 2.26 -10.26 -29.51
CA CYS A 221 1.89 -11.61 -29.96
C CYS A 221 2.39 -11.92 -31.37
N ALA A 222 2.51 -10.91 -32.24
CA ALA A 222 3.09 -11.04 -33.58
C ALA A 222 4.64 -11.11 -33.57
N GLY A 223 5.28 -11.14 -32.40
CA GLY A 223 6.73 -11.27 -32.28
C GLY A 223 7.50 -9.97 -32.49
N GLU A 224 6.82 -8.82 -32.52
CA GLU A 224 7.49 -7.54 -32.65
C GLU A 224 8.40 -7.29 -31.44
N ALA A 225 9.67 -6.99 -31.71
CA ALA A 225 10.65 -6.74 -30.68
C ALA A 225 10.39 -5.39 -30.01
N PHE A 226 9.98 -5.42 -28.76
CA PHE A 226 9.96 -4.23 -27.91
C PHE A 226 11.29 -4.17 -27.16
N THR A 227 12.05 -3.10 -27.40
CA THR A 227 13.11 -2.70 -26.46
C THR A 227 12.45 -2.34 -25.12
N ARG A 228 13.22 -2.23 -24.02
CA ARG A 228 12.72 -1.95 -22.65
C ARG A 228 12.09 -0.55 -22.51
N GLN A 229 11.08 -0.24 -23.33
CA GLN A 229 10.37 1.02 -23.37
C GLN A 229 9.25 1.01 -22.33
N GLU A 230 9.24 2.05 -21.51
CA GLU A 230 8.14 2.32 -20.58
C GLU A 230 7.02 3.00 -21.36
N HIS A 231 5.81 2.43 -21.33
CA HIS A 231 4.64 3.05 -21.93
C HIS A 231 3.84 3.76 -20.85
N VAL A 232 3.56 5.05 -21.07
CA VAL A 232 2.80 5.87 -20.13
C VAL A 232 1.79 6.65 -20.93
N ILE A 233 0.52 6.42 -20.63
CA ILE A 233 -0.61 7.06 -21.31
C ILE A 233 -1.58 7.64 -20.27
N ARG A 234 -2.42 8.58 -20.69
CA ARG A 234 -3.56 9.07 -19.90
C ARG A 234 -4.80 8.21 -20.18
N GLY A 235 -5.88 8.46 -19.43
CA GLY A 235 -7.16 7.79 -19.61
C GLY A 235 -7.78 8.00 -21.00
N ASP A 236 -7.46 9.10 -21.68
CA ASP A 236 -7.83 9.41 -23.07
C ASP A 236 -7.00 8.64 -24.13
N GLY A 237 -5.98 7.88 -23.71
CA GLY A 237 -5.10 7.10 -24.57
C GLY A 237 -3.91 7.85 -25.14
N GLU A 238 -3.78 9.14 -24.87
CA GLU A 238 -2.66 9.93 -25.36
C GLU A 238 -1.39 9.65 -24.51
N PRO A 239 -0.20 9.56 -25.14
CA PRO A 239 1.07 9.44 -24.44
C PRO A 239 1.33 10.57 -23.45
N THR A 240 1.98 10.27 -22.33
CA THR A 240 2.33 11.26 -21.29
C THR A 240 3.61 10.90 -20.57
N GLY A 241 4.20 11.87 -19.88
CA GLY A 241 5.43 11.70 -19.10
C GLY A 241 5.28 11.18 -17.68
N ILE A 242 6.41 10.81 -17.07
CA ILE A 242 6.55 10.64 -15.62
C ILE A 242 7.43 11.80 -15.10
N GLY A 243 6.85 12.86 -14.54
CA GLY A 243 7.61 14.01 -14.06
C GLY A 243 6.86 14.89 -13.05
N LYS A 244 7.61 15.64 -12.22
CA LYS A 244 7.10 16.50 -11.14
C LYS A 244 6.31 17.73 -11.63
N SER A 245 6.52 18.16 -12.86
CA SER A 245 5.94 19.39 -13.40
C SER A 245 5.06 19.16 -14.63
N ASN A 246 5.34 18.18 -15.48
CA ASN A 246 4.66 18.08 -16.77
C ASN A 246 4.22 16.63 -17.10
N LEU A 247 2.96 16.53 -17.53
CA LEU A 247 2.41 15.45 -18.34
C LEU A 247 3.01 15.44 -19.77
N ASP A 248 4.06 16.22 -20.06
CA ASP A 248 4.57 16.50 -21.41
C ASP A 248 5.77 15.65 -21.87
N TYR A 249 6.29 14.72 -21.05
CA TYR A 249 7.32 13.83 -21.56
C TYR A 249 6.69 12.73 -22.41
N ARG A 250 6.59 12.94 -23.72
CA ARG A 250 6.12 11.93 -24.67
C ARG A 250 6.77 10.57 -24.38
N ALA A 251 5.96 9.53 -24.18
CA ALA A 251 6.45 8.16 -24.27
C ALA A 251 7.02 7.97 -25.68
N ALA A 252 8.22 7.38 -25.79
CA ALA A 252 8.79 7.06 -27.08
C ALA A 252 7.87 6.04 -27.78
N VAL A 253 7.13 6.48 -28.81
CA VAL A 253 6.37 5.59 -29.68
C VAL A 253 7.28 5.25 -30.85
N GLY A 254 7.57 3.96 -31.04
CA GLY A 254 8.37 3.50 -32.18
C GLY A 254 7.78 3.97 -33.50
N GLY A 255 8.56 4.75 -34.25
CA GLY A 255 8.18 5.35 -35.53
C GLY A 255 8.73 6.76 -35.75
N ASP A 256 8.94 7.52 -34.67
CA ASP A 256 9.59 8.83 -34.77
C ASP A 256 11.11 8.66 -34.78
N LYS A 257 11.79 9.24 -35.78
CA LYS A 257 13.23 9.47 -35.72
C LYS A 257 13.49 10.47 -34.59
N THR A 258 13.63 9.97 -33.37
CA THR A 258 14.29 10.72 -32.30
C THR A 258 15.72 10.94 -32.75
N GLY A 259 16.20 12.19 -32.72
CA GLY A 259 17.63 12.47 -32.83
C GLY A 259 18.44 11.62 -31.83
N ASP A 260 19.75 11.51 -32.05
CA ASP A 260 20.60 10.62 -31.26
C ASP A 260 20.39 10.80 -29.75
N LEU A 261 20.22 9.67 -29.05
CA LEU A 261 20.14 9.63 -27.60
C LEU A 261 21.45 10.13 -27.01
N VAL A 262 21.46 11.34 -26.47
CA VAL A 262 22.63 11.90 -25.79
C VAL A 262 22.57 11.55 -24.30
N ARG A 263 23.69 11.11 -23.74
CA ARG A 263 23.83 10.82 -22.31
C ARG A 263 24.18 12.12 -21.59
N GLY A 264 23.28 12.62 -20.74
CA GLY A 264 23.52 13.81 -19.93
C GLY A 264 24.60 13.59 -18.87
N GLU A 265 25.11 14.68 -18.30
CA GLU A 265 26.13 14.66 -17.23
C GLU A 265 25.68 13.88 -15.98
N ASP A 266 24.37 13.73 -15.77
CA ASP A 266 23.78 12.93 -14.69
C ASP A 266 23.62 11.44 -15.03
N GLY A 267 24.10 11.02 -16.21
CA GLY A 267 24.05 9.66 -16.71
C GLY A 267 22.70 9.21 -17.27
N ARG A 268 21.71 10.11 -17.37
CA ARG A 268 20.39 9.82 -17.95
C ARG A 268 20.35 10.14 -19.45
N PHE A 269 19.51 9.40 -20.17
CA PHE A 269 19.25 9.67 -21.58
C PHE A 269 18.14 10.73 -21.71
N THR A 270 18.39 11.77 -22.49
CA THR A 270 17.40 12.80 -22.83
C THR A 270 17.34 12.97 -24.35
N ASN A 271 16.16 13.34 -24.87
CA ASN A 271 16.05 13.85 -26.24
C ASN A 271 16.46 15.32 -26.20
N GLN A 272 17.46 15.73 -26.98
CA GLN A 272 17.65 17.16 -27.24
C GLN A 272 16.40 17.67 -27.97
N ALA A 273 15.71 18.64 -27.39
CA ALA A 273 14.74 19.44 -28.13
C ALA A 273 15.53 20.35 -29.07
N VAL A 274 15.63 19.98 -30.34
CA VAL A 274 16.04 20.91 -31.39
C VAL A 274 14.82 21.75 -31.71
N TRP A 275 14.85 23.03 -31.34
CA TRP A 275 13.92 24.02 -31.87
C TRP A 275 14.36 24.32 -33.31
N MET A 276 13.47 24.07 -34.27
CA MET A 276 13.43 24.80 -35.54
C MET A 276 12.29 25.81 -35.44
#